data_AF-F8KP31-F1
#
_entry.id   AF-F8KP31-F1
#
_cell.length_a   1.000
_cell.length_b   1.000
_cell.length_c   1.000
_cell.angle_alpha   90.00
_cell.angle_beta   90.00
_cell.angle_gamma   90.00
#
_symmetry.space_group_name_H-M   'P 1'
#
loop_
_entity.id
_entity.type
_entity.pdbx_description
1 polymer ?
#
loop_
_entity_poly.entity_id
_entity_poly.type
_entity_poly.pdbx_seq_one_letter_code
_entity_poly.pdbx_strand_id
1 'polypeptide(L)'
;MNKVLEKLEELLSQIKHAGAKKINIPPSVSEGLKKGVTKLEEVLTTLKNHALGENPAVPHAKKYAPQSKEELKKLVADENVHLGEIDISKVTDLSFVFSHATSHGDQAPAFMRKDFEGLENWDVSHVSNMEGMFYRAILFNHDISSWDVSKVEKMNGMFKKCAIFNQPLNSWNVSSVTDMGHMFYGCEDFNQPLDKWDVSNVHHGLEGMFKGCASLKHCPAWYQGKLEQ
;
A
#
# COMPACT_ATOMS: atom_id res chain seq x y z
N MET A 1 15.06 12.62 10.74
CA MET A 1 14.66 11.37 11.43
C MET A 1 15.71 10.92 12.44
N ASN A 2 16.96 10.64 12.04
CA ASN A 2 18.03 10.18 12.95
C ASN A 2 18.28 11.10 14.16
N LYS A 3 18.34 12.42 13.96
CA LYS A 3 18.47 13.41 15.06
C LYS A 3 17.28 13.45 16.04
N VAL A 4 16.09 13.00 15.61
CA VAL A 4 14.91 12.91 16.48
C VAL A 4 14.98 11.62 17.30
N LEU A 5 15.42 10.52 16.67
CA LEU A 5 15.63 9.22 17.30
C LEU A 5 16.68 9.30 18.42
N GLU A 6 17.85 9.89 18.14
CA GLU A 6 18.93 10.09 19.11
C GLU A 6 18.45 10.87 20.35
N LYS A 7 17.69 11.95 20.14
CA LYS A 7 17.13 12.75 21.25
C LYS A 7 16.11 11.99 22.08
N LEU A 8 15.30 11.13 21.45
CA LEU A 8 14.32 10.30 22.15
C LEU A 8 15.00 9.21 22.98
N GLU A 9 16.04 8.56 22.46
CA GLU A 9 16.83 7.57 23.20
C GLU A 9 17.54 8.19 24.41
N GLU A 10 18.09 9.40 24.23
CA GLU A 10 18.71 10.16 25.31
C GLU A 10 17.70 10.49 26.42
N LEU A 11 16.52 11.01 26.07
CA LEU A 11 15.45 11.30 27.02
C LEU A 11 15.01 10.04 27.78
N LEU A 12 14.89 8.91 27.10
CA LEU A 12 14.45 7.65 27.69
C LEU A 12 15.50 7.08 28.66
N SER A 13 16.79 7.23 28.33
CA SER A 13 17.92 6.92 29.22
C SER A 13 17.90 7.81 30.48
N GLN A 14 17.66 9.12 30.33
CA GLN A 14 17.54 10.05 31.44
C GLN A 14 16.37 9.70 32.37
N ILE A 15 15.22 9.31 31.82
CA ILE A 15 14.03 8.90 32.59
C ILE A 15 14.32 7.62 33.40
N LYS A 16 14.96 6.61 32.78
CA LYS A 16 15.34 5.36 33.47
C LYS A 16 16.33 5.62 34.61
N HIS A 17 17.33 6.47 34.38
CA HIS A 17 18.29 6.86 35.40
C HIS A 17 17.65 7.68 36.53
N ALA A 18 16.71 8.58 36.21
CA ALA A 18 15.95 9.34 37.20
C ALA A 18 15.07 8.44 38.08
N GLY A 19 14.42 7.42 37.49
CA GLY A 19 13.64 6.42 38.22
C GLY A 19 14.46 5.48 39.12
N ALA A 20 15.75 5.32 38.84
CA ALA A 20 16.69 4.54 39.67
C ALA A 20 17.19 5.32 40.89
N LYS A 21 17.04 6.65 40.92
CA LYS A 21 17.34 7.44 42.13
C LYS A 21 16.27 7.13 43.17
N LYS A 22 16.70 6.75 44.38
CA LYS A 22 15.84 6.49 45.55
C LYS A 22 15.10 7.76 45.97
N ILE A 23 14.00 8.07 45.28
CA ILE A 23 13.01 9.07 45.67
C ILE A 23 11.80 8.27 46.15
N ASN A 24 11.29 8.58 47.35
CA ASN A 24 10.13 7.90 47.92
C ASN A 24 8.86 8.39 47.21
N ILE A 25 8.56 7.82 46.04
CA ILE A 25 7.38 8.16 45.23
C ILE A 25 6.21 7.21 45.54
N PRO A 26 4.96 7.71 45.56
CA PRO A 26 3.78 6.86 45.76
C PRO A 26 3.67 5.74 44.71
N PRO A 27 3.18 4.54 45.07
CA PRO A 27 3.03 3.42 44.14
C PRO A 27 2.23 3.75 42.87
N SER A 28 1.17 4.54 42.99
CA SER A 28 0.35 5.00 41.86
C SER A 28 1.12 5.86 40.86
N VAL A 29 2.02 6.71 41.36
CA VAL A 29 2.91 7.55 40.54
C VAL A 29 3.97 6.70 39.86
N SER A 30 4.54 5.73 40.58
CA SER A 30 5.50 4.76 40.02
C SER A 30 4.88 3.91 38.89
N GLU A 31 3.64 3.45 39.06
CA GLU A 31 2.91 2.70 38.05
C GLU A 31 2.57 3.54 36.82
N GLY A 32 2.12 4.79 37.02
CA GLY A 32 1.88 5.73 35.93
C GLY A 32 3.14 6.04 35.11
N LEU A 33 4.29 6.21 35.79
CA LEU A 33 5.58 6.41 35.15
C LEU A 33 6.01 5.18 34.35
N LYS A 34 5.87 3.97 34.89
CA LYS A 34 6.16 2.72 34.16
C LYS A 34 5.32 2.61 32.89
N LYS A 35 4.01 2.85 32.97
CA LYS A 35 3.11 2.85 31.80
C LYS A 35 3.51 3.90 30.75
N GLY A 36 3.90 5.10 31.19
CA GLY A 36 4.39 6.15 30.30
C GLY A 36 5.68 5.75 29.59
N VAL A 37 6.63 5.13 30.30
CA VAL A 37 7.88 4.61 29.72
C VAL A 37 7.60 3.52 28.71
N THR A 38 6.71 2.56 29.01
CA THR A 38 6.34 1.49 28.06
C THR A 38 5.78 2.06 26.76
N LYS A 39 4.86 3.04 26.83
CA LYS A 39 4.32 3.71 25.63
C LYS A 39 5.40 4.43 24.81
N LEU A 40 6.38 5.04 25.48
CA LEU A 40 7.49 5.70 24.79
C LEU A 40 8.45 4.69 24.15
N GLU A 41 8.66 3.53 24.76
CA GLU A 41 9.43 2.42 24.19
C GLU A 41 8.73 1.83 22.96
N GLU A 42 7.41 1.71 22.96
CA GLU A 42 6.61 1.30 21.80
C GLU A 42 6.77 2.30 20.63
N VAL A 43 6.58 3.60 20.88
CA VAL A 43 6.77 4.65 19.86
C VAL A 43 8.20 4.66 19.33
N LEU A 44 9.20 4.49 20.20
CA LEU A 44 10.59 4.42 19.80
C LEU A 44 10.86 3.19 18.91
N THR A 45 10.24 2.05 19.22
CA THR A 45 10.34 0.83 18.40
C THR A 45 9.76 1.05 17.01
N THR A 46 8.57 1.65 16.91
CA THR A 46 7.96 2.00 15.62
C THR A 46 8.84 2.96 14.81
N LEU A 47 9.42 3.97 15.45
CA LEU A 47 10.30 4.93 14.79
C LEU A 47 11.65 4.33 14.38
N LYS A 48 12.18 3.36 15.13
CA LYS A 48 13.39 2.62 14.77
C LYS A 48 13.17 1.75 13.54
N ASN A 49 12.05 1.01 13.52
CA ASN A 49 11.65 0.21 12.36
C ASN A 49 11.53 1.09 11.10
N HIS A 50 10.99 2.30 11.25
CA HIS A 50 10.89 3.26 10.16
C HIS A 50 12.23 3.91 9.76
N ALA A 51 13.17 4.11 10.71
CA ALA A 51 14.43 4.83 10.49
C ALA A 51 15.61 3.96 10.06
N LEU A 52 15.63 2.68 10.43
CA LEU A 52 16.76 1.79 10.17
C LEU A 52 16.68 1.10 8.81
N GLY A 53 15.57 1.21 8.08
CA GLY A 53 15.35 0.33 6.92
C GLY A 53 15.58 -1.13 7.33
N GLU A 54 15.26 -1.48 8.58
CA GLU A 54 15.40 -2.82 9.12
C GLU A 54 14.41 -3.71 8.37
N ASN A 55 14.95 -4.25 7.28
CA ASN A 55 14.59 -5.44 6.54
C ASN A 55 13.12 -5.90 6.68
N PRO A 56 12.28 -5.81 5.64
CA PRO A 56 10.89 -6.32 5.64
C PRO A 56 10.78 -7.86 5.75
N ALA A 57 11.85 -8.55 6.17
CA ALA A 57 11.98 -9.99 6.19
C ALA A 57 11.98 -10.58 7.61
N VAL A 58 11.15 -10.06 8.53
CA VAL A 58 10.47 -11.00 9.42
C VAL A 58 9.16 -11.30 8.72
N PRO A 59 9.06 -12.42 7.97
CA PRO A 59 7.77 -12.85 7.46
C PRO A 59 6.84 -12.92 8.66
N HIS A 60 5.84 -12.04 8.71
CA HIS A 60 4.74 -12.25 9.62
C HIS A 60 4.17 -13.63 9.27
N ALA A 61 4.16 -14.55 10.23
CA ALA A 61 3.61 -15.87 10.01
C ALA A 61 2.20 -15.70 9.42
N LYS A 62 1.94 -16.31 8.27
CA LYS A 62 0.64 -16.20 7.61
C LYS A 62 -0.43 -16.73 8.56
N LYS A 63 -1.39 -15.88 8.91
CA LYS A 63 -2.49 -16.21 9.83
C LYS A 63 -3.80 -16.46 9.09
N TYR A 64 -3.98 -15.82 7.94
CA TYR A 64 -5.22 -15.86 7.19
C TYR A 64 -4.97 -16.48 5.83
N ALA A 65 -5.75 -17.50 5.47
CA ALA A 65 -5.73 -18.11 4.14
C ALA A 65 -7.17 -18.09 3.61
N PRO A 66 -7.60 -17.00 2.94
CA PRO A 66 -8.98 -16.86 2.48
C PRO A 66 -9.34 -17.96 1.48
N GLN A 67 -10.52 -18.55 1.65
CA GLN A 67 -11.07 -19.59 0.78
C GLN A 67 -11.97 -19.02 -0.33
N SER A 68 -12.31 -17.73 -0.26
CA SER A 68 -13.05 -17.02 -1.31
C SER A 68 -12.60 -15.57 -1.46
N LYS A 69 -12.99 -14.95 -2.58
CA LYS A 69 -12.76 -13.53 -2.82
C LYS A 69 -13.48 -12.66 -1.78
N GLU A 70 -14.68 -13.06 -1.36
CA GLU A 70 -15.46 -12.34 -0.34
C GLU A 70 -14.78 -12.38 1.03
N GLU A 71 -14.14 -13.50 1.38
CA GLU A 71 -13.35 -13.61 2.60
C GLU A 71 -12.12 -12.71 2.54
N LEU A 72 -11.40 -12.73 1.40
CA LEU A 72 -10.27 -11.83 1.18
C LEU A 72 -10.71 -10.35 1.29
N LYS A 73 -11.84 -9.97 0.68
CA LYS A 73 -12.39 -8.61 0.77
C LYS A 73 -12.70 -8.18 2.20
N LYS A 74 -13.18 -9.09 3.05
CA LYS A 74 -13.41 -8.82 4.48
C LYS A 74 -12.09 -8.61 5.23
N LEU A 75 -11.10 -9.47 4.99
CA LEU A 75 -9.79 -9.39 5.63
C LEU A 75 -9.07 -8.08 5.27
N VAL A 76 -9.05 -7.69 3.99
CA VAL A 76 -8.40 -6.45 3.58
C VAL A 76 -9.14 -5.19 4.05
N ALA A 77 -10.46 -5.29 4.29
CA ALA A 77 -11.25 -4.18 4.81
C ALA A 77 -11.09 -3.99 6.34
N ASP A 78 -10.66 -5.02 7.07
CA ASP A 78 -10.45 -4.93 8.52
C ASP A 78 -9.11 -4.25 8.84
N GLU A 79 -9.15 -3.04 9.38
CA GLU A 79 -7.95 -2.27 9.77
C GLU A 79 -7.14 -2.93 10.89
N ASN A 80 -7.69 -3.91 11.61
CA ASN A 80 -6.94 -4.67 12.61
C ASN A 80 -6.14 -5.84 12.00
N VAL A 81 -6.38 -6.17 10.72
CA VAL A 81 -5.64 -7.21 10.00
C VAL A 81 -4.44 -6.56 9.33
N HIS A 82 -3.25 -7.04 9.68
CA HIS A 82 -2.01 -6.68 9.00
C HIS A 82 -1.95 -7.40 7.65
N LEU A 83 -1.77 -6.67 6.53
CA LEU A 83 -1.93 -7.25 5.19
C LEU A 83 -0.87 -8.32 4.91
N GLY A 84 0.33 -8.19 5.49
CA GLY A 84 1.39 -9.20 5.39
C GLY A 84 1.03 -10.57 5.97
N GLU A 85 0.02 -10.66 6.84
CA GLU A 85 -0.45 -11.91 7.47
C GLU A 85 -1.43 -12.71 6.59
N ILE A 86 -1.85 -12.14 5.47
CA ILE A 86 -2.76 -12.78 4.52
C ILE A 86 -1.92 -13.60 3.51
N ASP A 87 -2.24 -14.88 3.39
CA ASP A 87 -1.71 -15.79 2.39
C ASP A 87 -2.61 -15.79 1.15
N ILE A 88 -2.10 -15.21 0.07
CA ILE A 88 -2.80 -15.15 -1.22
C ILE A 88 -2.32 -16.21 -2.22
N SER A 89 -1.51 -17.19 -1.80
CA SER A 89 -0.85 -18.17 -2.69
C SER A 89 -1.80 -18.97 -3.60
N LYS A 90 -3.08 -19.04 -3.24
CA LYS A 90 -4.14 -19.73 -4.01
C LYS A 90 -5.08 -18.78 -4.75
N VAL A 91 -4.89 -17.47 -4.62
CA VAL A 91 -5.76 -16.43 -5.18
C VAL A 91 -5.18 -15.95 -6.50
N THR A 92 -5.77 -16.37 -7.61
CA THR A 92 -5.34 -15.94 -8.96
C THR A 92 -6.05 -14.68 -9.45
N ASP A 93 -7.12 -14.28 -8.78
CA ASP A 93 -7.97 -13.16 -9.15
C ASP A 93 -8.13 -12.17 -7.98
N LEU A 94 -7.40 -11.06 -8.08
CA LEU A 94 -7.41 -9.95 -7.12
C LEU A 94 -8.33 -8.81 -7.56
N SER A 95 -9.21 -9.03 -8.54
CA SER A 95 -10.08 -7.97 -9.02
C SER A 95 -10.99 -7.44 -7.90
N PHE A 96 -11.06 -6.12 -7.79
CA PHE A 96 -11.84 -5.35 -6.81
C PHE A 96 -11.63 -5.76 -5.34
N VAL A 97 -10.45 -6.28 -4.96
CA VAL A 97 -10.18 -6.72 -3.56
C VAL A 97 -10.18 -5.54 -2.59
N PHE A 98 -9.49 -4.45 -2.89
CA PHE A 98 -9.49 -3.20 -2.10
C PHE A 98 -10.54 -2.22 -2.62
N SER A 99 -11.77 -2.70 -2.84
CA SER A 99 -12.88 -1.90 -3.34
C SER A 99 -14.23 -2.38 -2.83
N HIS A 100 -15.17 -1.45 -2.63
CA HIS A 100 -16.58 -1.78 -2.38
C HIS A 100 -17.36 -2.12 -3.67
N ALA A 101 -16.77 -1.90 -4.85
CA ALA A 101 -17.42 -2.23 -6.12
C ALA A 101 -17.28 -3.72 -6.47
N THR A 102 -18.10 -4.16 -7.42
CA THR A 102 -17.99 -5.45 -8.10
C THR A 102 -17.76 -5.29 -9.60
N SER A 103 -17.92 -4.07 -10.15
CA SER A 103 -17.66 -3.75 -11.55
C SER A 103 -17.31 -2.28 -11.77
N HIS A 104 -16.80 -1.96 -12.96
CA HIS A 104 -16.67 -0.58 -13.39
C HIS A 104 -18.05 0.06 -13.65
N GLY A 105 -18.31 1.21 -13.01
CA GLY A 105 -19.59 1.93 -13.13
C GLY A 105 -20.42 1.90 -11.86
N ASP A 106 -20.12 0.97 -10.94
CA ASP A 106 -20.72 0.93 -9.62
C ASP A 106 -20.50 2.25 -8.87
N GLN A 107 -21.58 2.76 -8.28
CA GLN A 107 -21.56 3.92 -7.39
C GLN A 107 -21.17 3.54 -5.95
N ALA A 108 -20.39 2.46 -5.79
CA ALA A 108 -19.96 1.96 -4.49
C ALA A 108 -19.11 3.00 -3.74
N PRO A 109 -19.24 3.16 -2.41
CA PRO A 109 -18.52 4.19 -1.65
C PRO A 109 -17.00 4.02 -1.74
N ALA A 110 -16.26 5.09 -1.43
CA ALA A 110 -14.80 5.04 -1.37
C ALA A 110 -14.30 3.97 -0.39
N PHE A 111 -13.19 3.32 -0.72
CA PHE A 111 -12.49 2.40 0.17
C PHE A 111 -11.49 3.21 1.01
N MET A 112 -11.66 3.17 2.33
CA MET A 112 -11.11 4.18 3.25
C MET A 112 -9.95 3.67 4.12
N ARG A 113 -9.44 2.45 3.86
CA ARG A 113 -8.27 1.91 4.58
C ARG A 113 -7.08 2.86 4.47
N LYS A 114 -6.43 3.14 5.59
CA LYS A 114 -5.27 4.06 5.67
C LYS A 114 -3.93 3.35 5.67
N ASP A 115 -3.87 2.20 6.32
CA ASP A 115 -2.64 1.46 6.53
C ASP A 115 -2.57 0.26 5.57
N PHE A 116 -1.54 0.21 4.75
CA PHE A 116 -1.32 -0.87 3.78
C PHE A 116 -0.04 -1.66 4.08
N GLU A 117 0.53 -1.54 5.28
CA GLU A 117 1.75 -2.26 5.67
C GLU A 117 1.62 -3.78 5.47
N GLY A 118 2.69 -4.38 4.93
CA GLY A 118 2.76 -5.79 4.59
C GLY A 118 2.23 -6.15 3.21
N LEU A 119 1.59 -5.22 2.50
CA LEU A 119 1.14 -5.43 1.12
C LEU A 119 2.33 -5.61 0.15
N GLU A 120 3.44 -4.94 0.39
CA GLU A 120 4.70 -5.07 -0.36
C GLU A 120 5.28 -6.49 -0.31
N ASN A 121 4.86 -7.30 0.67
CA ASN A 121 5.30 -8.68 0.87
C ASN A 121 4.35 -9.72 0.26
N TRP A 122 3.31 -9.30 -0.45
CA TRP A 122 2.44 -10.21 -1.19
C TRP A 122 3.18 -10.79 -2.40
N ASP A 123 3.22 -12.12 -2.51
CA ASP A 123 3.63 -12.79 -3.74
C ASP A 123 2.45 -12.79 -4.71
N VAL A 124 2.53 -11.93 -5.73
CA VAL A 124 1.52 -11.80 -6.78
C VAL A 124 1.96 -12.43 -8.11
N SER A 125 3.08 -13.16 -8.13
CA SER A 125 3.68 -13.75 -9.35
C SER A 125 2.81 -14.82 -10.02
N HIS A 126 1.75 -15.27 -9.35
CA HIS A 126 0.76 -16.23 -9.86
C HIS A 126 -0.59 -15.60 -10.22
N VAL A 127 -0.76 -14.28 -10.02
CA VAL A 127 -2.04 -13.58 -10.24
C VAL A 127 -2.19 -13.27 -11.72
N SER A 128 -3.37 -13.53 -12.29
CA SER A 128 -3.69 -13.22 -13.68
C SER A 128 -4.66 -12.05 -13.83
N ASN A 129 -5.46 -11.73 -12.80
CA ASN A 129 -6.45 -10.66 -12.85
C ASN A 129 -6.28 -9.68 -11.68
N MET A 130 -6.06 -8.40 -12.00
CA MET A 130 -6.01 -7.27 -11.05
C MET A 130 -6.99 -6.15 -11.41
N GLU A 131 -8.01 -6.45 -12.22
CA GLU A 131 -9.06 -5.51 -12.61
C GLU A 131 -9.63 -4.75 -11.41
N GLY A 132 -9.57 -3.43 -11.43
CA GLY A 132 -10.17 -2.61 -10.38
C GLY A 132 -9.69 -2.91 -8.95
N MET A 133 -8.53 -3.56 -8.76
CA MET A 133 -8.07 -4.05 -7.44
C MET A 133 -8.13 -2.95 -6.36
N PHE A 134 -7.77 -1.71 -6.69
CA PHE A 134 -7.82 -0.54 -5.81
C PHE A 134 -8.86 0.49 -6.23
N TYR A 135 -9.88 0.13 -7.02
CA TYR A 135 -10.88 1.07 -7.50
C TYR A 135 -11.53 1.85 -6.35
N ARG A 136 -11.39 3.19 -6.38
CA ARG A 136 -11.82 4.12 -5.33
C ARG A 136 -11.17 3.92 -3.95
N ALA A 137 -9.99 3.30 -3.86
CA ALA A 137 -9.16 3.35 -2.66
C ALA A 137 -8.47 4.73 -2.59
N ILE A 138 -9.22 5.73 -2.13
CA ILE A 138 -8.82 7.15 -2.28
C ILE A 138 -7.60 7.54 -1.44
N LEU A 139 -7.22 6.72 -0.46
CA LEU A 139 -6.06 6.91 0.41
C LEU A 139 -4.89 5.98 0.02
N PHE A 140 -5.02 5.22 -1.06
CA PHE A 140 -3.98 4.28 -1.48
C PHE A 140 -2.81 5.01 -2.13
N ASN A 141 -1.63 4.89 -1.53
CA ASN A 141 -0.35 5.36 -2.07
C ASN A 141 0.82 4.52 -1.55
N HIS A 142 0.60 3.23 -1.29
CA HIS A 142 1.62 2.34 -0.73
C HIS A 142 2.55 1.81 -1.83
N ASP A 143 3.85 1.70 -1.55
CA ASP A 143 4.82 1.23 -2.52
C ASP A 143 4.62 -0.27 -2.83
N ILE A 144 4.37 -0.56 -4.11
CA ILE A 144 4.18 -1.89 -4.68
C ILE A 144 5.10 -2.10 -5.90
N SER A 145 6.15 -1.29 -6.02
CA SER A 145 7.11 -1.33 -7.12
C SER A 145 7.89 -2.65 -7.22
N SER A 146 7.92 -3.42 -6.11
CA SER A 146 8.56 -4.73 -5.98
C SER A 146 7.74 -5.91 -6.53
N TRP A 147 6.45 -5.71 -6.81
CA TRP A 147 5.58 -6.79 -7.27
C TRP A 147 5.99 -7.36 -8.63
N ASP A 148 6.03 -8.68 -8.73
CA ASP A 148 6.12 -9.38 -10.01
C ASP A 148 4.73 -9.53 -10.64
N VAL A 149 4.40 -8.60 -11.55
CA VAL A 149 3.13 -8.59 -12.29
C VAL A 149 3.22 -9.24 -13.67
N SER A 150 4.30 -9.98 -13.97
CA SER A 150 4.59 -10.49 -15.32
C SER A 150 3.56 -11.48 -15.87
N LYS A 151 2.70 -12.07 -15.03
CA LYS A 151 1.61 -12.97 -15.43
C LYS A 151 0.22 -12.32 -15.44
N VAL A 152 0.12 -11.05 -15.08
CA VAL A 152 -1.17 -10.36 -15.04
C VAL A 152 -1.63 -10.04 -16.47
N GLU A 153 -2.85 -10.43 -16.80
CA GLU A 153 -3.46 -10.24 -18.12
C GLU A 153 -4.44 -9.05 -18.14
N LYS A 154 -5.05 -8.74 -16.98
CA LYS A 154 -6.07 -7.69 -16.82
C LYS A 154 -5.70 -6.71 -15.70
N MET A 155 -5.56 -5.44 -16.05
CA MET A 155 -5.28 -4.32 -15.15
C MET A 155 -6.23 -3.13 -15.34
N ASN A 156 -7.33 -3.32 -16.07
CA ASN A 156 -8.29 -2.26 -16.33
C ASN A 156 -8.81 -1.66 -15.00
N GLY A 157 -8.74 -0.34 -14.92
CA GLY A 157 -9.11 0.46 -13.77
C GLY A 157 -8.45 0.10 -12.44
N MET A 158 -7.30 -0.59 -12.42
CA MET A 158 -6.65 -1.06 -11.18
C MET A 158 -6.50 0.05 -10.12
N PHE A 159 -6.13 1.27 -10.52
CA PHE A 159 -5.99 2.45 -9.64
C PHE A 159 -7.04 3.53 -9.90
N LYS A 160 -8.12 3.21 -10.63
CA LYS A 160 -9.11 4.20 -11.01
C LYS A 160 -9.71 4.88 -9.77
N LYS A 161 -9.62 6.22 -9.73
CA LYS A 161 -10.00 7.10 -8.63
C LYS A 161 -9.20 6.89 -7.32
N CYS A 162 -7.96 6.44 -7.40
CA CYS A 162 -6.99 6.54 -6.30
C CYS A 162 -6.37 7.94 -6.32
N ALA A 163 -7.06 8.92 -5.73
CA ALA A 163 -6.74 10.34 -5.87
C ALA A 163 -5.26 10.68 -5.60
N ILE A 164 -4.67 10.08 -4.55
CA ILE A 164 -3.31 10.40 -4.10
C ILE A 164 -2.24 9.39 -4.57
N PHE A 165 -2.58 8.45 -5.45
CA PHE A 165 -1.64 7.41 -5.88
C PHE A 165 -0.54 8.00 -6.78
N ASN A 166 0.72 7.81 -6.40
CA ASN A 166 1.88 8.36 -7.10
C ASN A 166 3.15 7.51 -6.91
N GLN A 167 3.03 6.18 -6.89
CA GLN A 167 4.16 5.26 -6.68
C GLN A 167 4.87 4.86 -7.98
N PRO A 168 6.19 4.61 -7.95
CA PRO A 168 6.96 4.32 -9.15
C PRO A 168 6.68 2.90 -9.66
N LEU A 169 6.03 2.78 -10.83
CA LEU A 169 5.69 1.49 -11.44
C LEU A 169 6.50 1.17 -12.71
N ASN A 170 7.51 1.98 -13.04
CA ASN A 170 8.29 1.83 -14.27
C ASN A 170 9.12 0.54 -14.34
N SER A 171 9.26 -0.19 -13.23
CA SER A 171 9.95 -1.49 -13.16
C SER A 171 9.05 -2.68 -13.52
N TRP A 172 7.73 -2.50 -13.52
CA TRP A 172 6.80 -3.58 -13.79
C TRP A 172 6.93 -4.12 -15.21
N ASN A 173 6.97 -5.45 -15.32
CA ASN A 173 6.83 -6.13 -16.60
C ASN A 173 5.34 -6.32 -16.91
N VAL A 174 4.79 -5.47 -17.79
CA VAL A 174 3.38 -5.52 -18.21
C VAL A 174 3.18 -6.19 -19.58
N SER A 175 4.18 -6.89 -20.11
CA SER A 175 4.11 -7.46 -21.46
C SER A 175 2.97 -8.46 -21.66
N SER A 176 2.46 -9.08 -20.59
CA SER A 176 1.33 -10.03 -20.66
C SER A 176 -0.04 -9.36 -20.57
N VAL A 177 -0.09 -8.06 -20.26
CA VAL A 177 -1.35 -7.33 -20.09
C VAL A 177 -2.02 -7.12 -21.44
N THR A 178 -3.32 -7.41 -21.49
CA THR A 178 -4.16 -7.24 -22.68
C THR A 178 -5.18 -6.12 -22.54
N ASP A 179 -5.48 -5.72 -21.30
CA ASP A 179 -6.41 -4.63 -20.99
C ASP A 179 -5.93 -3.83 -19.77
N MET A 180 -5.78 -2.51 -19.96
CA MET A 180 -5.40 -1.54 -18.92
C MET A 180 -6.27 -0.27 -19.02
N GLY A 181 -7.50 -0.40 -19.54
CA GLY A 181 -8.40 0.72 -19.78
C GLY A 181 -8.68 1.48 -18.49
N HIS A 182 -8.64 2.82 -18.52
CA HIS A 182 -8.86 3.66 -17.35
C HIS A 182 -7.97 3.37 -16.11
N MET A 183 -6.83 2.69 -16.24
CA MET A 183 -6.02 2.24 -15.09
C MET A 183 -5.71 3.35 -14.08
N PHE A 184 -5.38 4.56 -14.53
CA PHE A 184 -5.08 5.72 -13.69
C PHE A 184 -6.17 6.81 -13.76
N TYR A 185 -7.36 6.52 -14.29
CA TYR A 185 -8.41 7.51 -14.43
C TYR A 185 -8.74 8.16 -13.08
N GLY A 186 -8.61 9.48 -12.98
CA GLY A 186 -8.83 10.23 -11.74
C GLY A 186 -7.80 9.99 -10.63
N CYS A 187 -6.57 9.57 -10.96
CA CYS A 187 -5.43 9.63 -10.04
C CYS A 187 -4.82 11.05 -10.09
N GLU A 188 -5.39 11.97 -9.33
CA GLU A 188 -5.06 13.40 -9.41
C GLU A 188 -3.57 13.70 -9.20
N ASP A 189 -2.92 12.96 -8.29
CA ASP A 189 -1.51 13.15 -7.93
C ASP A 189 -0.52 12.33 -8.77
N PHE A 190 -1.00 11.47 -9.68
CA PHE A 190 -0.12 10.57 -10.43
C PHE A 190 0.79 11.34 -11.38
N ASN A 191 2.11 11.21 -11.17
CA ASN A 191 3.13 11.85 -12.00
C ASN A 191 4.44 11.02 -12.00
N GLN A 192 4.34 9.75 -12.37
CA GLN A 192 5.48 8.82 -12.47
C GLN A 192 5.74 8.42 -13.92
N PRO A 193 7.01 8.17 -14.30
CA PRO A 193 7.34 7.68 -15.64
C PRO A 193 6.88 6.23 -15.80
N LEU A 194 6.41 5.88 -17.01
CA LEU A 194 6.02 4.51 -17.39
C LEU A 194 6.60 4.11 -18.76
N ASP A 195 7.67 4.79 -19.21
CA ASP A 195 8.26 4.61 -20.55
C ASP A 195 8.85 3.23 -20.79
N LYS A 196 9.12 2.44 -19.74
CA LYS A 196 9.67 1.09 -19.87
C LYS A 196 8.61 0.01 -20.11
N TRP A 197 7.33 0.35 -20.02
CA TRP A 197 6.26 -0.61 -20.23
C TRP A 197 6.19 -1.05 -21.68
N ASP A 198 6.20 -2.37 -21.89
CA ASP A 198 5.87 -2.97 -23.17
C ASP A 198 4.37 -3.23 -23.25
N VAL A 199 3.67 -2.41 -24.02
CA VAL A 199 2.20 -2.46 -24.19
C VAL A 199 1.80 -3.08 -25.53
N SER A 200 2.70 -3.79 -26.22
CA SER A 200 2.43 -4.33 -27.56
C SER A 200 1.24 -5.30 -27.63
N ASN A 201 0.91 -5.94 -26.50
CA ASN A 201 -0.21 -6.87 -26.37
C ASN A 201 -1.54 -6.21 -25.98
N VAL A 202 -1.56 -4.89 -25.77
CA VAL A 202 -2.78 -4.11 -25.49
C VAL A 202 -3.36 -3.61 -26.80
N HIS A 203 -4.29 -4.36 -27.38
CA HIS A 203 -4.92 -4.00 -28.65
C HIS A 203 -6.09 -3.00 -28.47
N HIS A 204 -6.74 -3.05 -27.31
CA HIS A 204 -7.83 -2.19 -26.85
C HIS A 204 -7.65 -2.02 -25.32
N GLY A 205 -8.12 -0.93 -24.70
CA GLY A 205 -7.89 -0.72 -23.26
C GLY A 205 -6.76 0.24 -22.92
N LEU A 206 -6.52 1.27 -23.74
CA LEU A 206 -5.70 2.43 -23.36
C LEU A 206 -6.54 3.69 -23.18
N GLU A 207 -7.83 3.63 -23.51
CA GLU A 207 -8.73 4.76 -23.46
C GLU A 207 -8.88 5.34 -22.06
N GLY A 208 -8.77 6.67 -21.97
CA GLY A 208 -8.95 7.41 -20.74
C GLY A 208 -8.02 6.99 -19.60
N MET A 209 -6.89 6.32 -19.90
CA MET A 209 -5.95 5.82 -18.90
C MET A 209 -5.51 6.93 -17.94
N PHE A 210 -5.15 8.11 -18.46
CA PHE A 210 -4.67 9.24 -17.67
C PHE A 210 -5.69 10.39 -17.54
N LYS A 211 -6.96 10.17 -17.94
CA LYS A 211 -7.97 11.23 -17.82
C LYS A 211 -8.19 11.60 -16.35
N GLY A 212 -8.12 12.90 -16.03
CA GLY A 212 -8.21 13.38 -14.65
C GLY A 212 -6.93 13.20 -13.81
N CYS A 213 -5.79 12.86 -14.41
CA CYS A 213 -4.49 12.93 -13.75
C CYS A 213 -3.95 14.37 -13.77
N ALA A 214 -4.41 15.21 -12.84
CA ALA A 214 -4.11 16.64 -12.83
C ALA A 214 -2.61 16.96 -12.70
N SER A 215 -1.84 16.11 -12.01
CA SER A 215 -0.41 16.29 -11.77
C SER A 215 0.48 15.72 -12.87
N LEU A 216 -0.06 14.98 -13.84
CA LEU A 216 0.73 14.28 -14.85
C LEU A 216 1.35 15.26 -15.85
N LYS A 217 2.68 15.35 -15.85
CA LYS A 217 3.42 16.28 -16.72
C LYS A 217 3.86 15.66 -18.05
N HIS A 218 4.11 14.36 -18.06
CA HIS A 218 4.64 13.64 -19.20
C HIS A 218 3.90 12.33 -19.39
N CYS A 219 3.32 12.14 -20.57
CA CYS A 219 2.81 10.83 -20.96
C CYS A 219 3.97 9.95 -21.48
N PRO A 220 3.91 8.63 -21.24
CA PRO A 220 4.86 7.70 -21.83
C PRO A 220 4.83 7.73 -23.36
N ALA A 221 5.96 7.46 -24.00
CA ALA A 221 6.07 7.53 -25.47
C ALA A 221 5.10 6.59 -26.22
N TRP A 222 4.69 5.47 -25.61
CA TRP A 222 3.74 4.52 -26.19
C TRP A 222 2.27 5.00 -26.10
N TYR A 223 1.97 6.00 -25.26
CA TYR A 223 0.60 6.47 -25.06
C TYR A 223 0.20 7.46 -26.16
N GLN A 224 -0.70 7.03 -27.05
CA GLN A 224 -1.20 7.84 -28.16
C GLN A 224 -2.44 8.67 -27.80
N GLY A 225 -2.92 8.60 -26.56
CA GLY A 225 -4.08 9.37 -26.11
C GLY A 225 -3.74 10.84 -25.86
N LYS A 226 -4.75 11.72 -25.98
CA LYS A 226 -4.62 13.12 -25.57
C LYS A 226 -4.76 13.23 -24.05
N LEU A 227 -3.99 14.13 -23.44
CA LEU A 227 -4.28 14.62 -22.09
C LEU A 227 -5.55 15.47 -22.16
N GLU A 228 -6.68 14.90 -21.76
CA GLU A 228 -7.86 15.69 -21.43
C GLU A 228 -7.71 16.08 -19.94
N GLN A 229 -7.32 17.33 -19.71
CA GLN A 229 -7.29 17.95 -18.38
C GLN A 229 -8.72 18.19 -17.89
#